data_AF-A0A348YC07-F1
#
_entry.id   AF-A0A348YC07-F1
#
_cell.length_a   1.000
_cell.length_b   1.000
_cell.length_c   1.000
_cell.angle_alpha   90.00
_cell.angle_beta   90.00
_cell.angle_gamma   90.00
#
_symmetry.space_group_name_H-M   'P 1'
#
loop_
_entity.id
_entity.type
_entity.pdbx_description
1 polymer ?
#
loop_
_entity_poly.entity_id
_entity_poly.type
_entity_poly.pdbx_seq_one_letter_code
_entity_poly.pdbx_strand_id
1 'polypeptide(L)'
;MSNHPSISIDTPASRLVTIDSLYLRLMSDRVQDICINTEHLATALEAIKTKDDVSQGVLVAVKAALLANSELAGLVNEMFCDYALPYQAEASSHE
;
A
#
# COMPACT_ATOMS: atom_id res chain seq x y z
N MET A 1 49.38 22.72 -9.42
CA MET A 1 48.21 23.07 -8.60
C MET A 1 47.00 22.94 -9.49
N SER A 2 46.37 21.76 -9.48
CA SER A 2 45.24 21.44 -10.35
C SER A 2 43.98 21.36 -9.48
N ASN A 3 43.18 22.42 -9.51
CA ASN A 3 41.89 22.47 -8.84
C ASN A 3 40.88 21.68 -9.68
N HIS A 4 40.70 20.40 -9.36
CA HIS A 4 39.54 19.66 -9.85
C HIS A 4 38.31 20.10 -9.03
N PRO A 5 37.21 20.52 -9.67
CA PRO A 5 35.96 20.69 -8.95
C PRO A 5 35.47 19.31 -8.54
N SER A 6 35.34 19.08 -7.23
CA SER A 6 34.64 17.92 -6.70
C SER A 6 33.22 17.96 -7.22
N ILE A 7 32.93 17.13 -8.23
CA ILE A 7 31.57 16.87 -8.66
C ILE A 7 30.92 16.20 -7.44
N SER A 8 30.05 16.94 -6.75
CA SER A 8 29.16 16.38 -5.74
C SER A 8 28.35 15.33 -6.45
N ILE A 9 28.73 14.06 -6.26
CA ILE A 9 27.96 12.92 -6.73
C ILE A 9 26.63 13.07 -6.02
N ASP A 10 25.59 13.42 -6.78
CA ASP A 10 24.21 13.46 -6.33
C ASP A 10 23.81 12.00 -6.10
N THR A 11 24.25 11.45 -4.96
CA THR A 11 24.18 10.03 -4.66
C THR A 11 22.70 9.66 -4.55
N PRO A 12 22.19 8.66 -5.28
CA PRO A 12 20.78 8.25 -5.17
C PRO A 12 20.38 7.89 -3.72
N ALA A 13 21.35 7.55 -2.88
CA ALA A 13 21.18 7.39 -1.43
C ALA A 13 20.57 8.63 -0.73
N SER A 14 20.87 9.86 -1.16
CA SER A 14 20.28 11.08 -0.59
C SER A 14 18.81 11.27 -0.96
N ARG A 15 18.37 10.74 -2.11
CA ARG A 15 16.97 10.83 -2.56
C ARG A 15 16.10 9.68 -2.02
N LEU A 16 16.72 8.65 -1.44
CA LEU A 16 16.05 7.55 -0.74
C LEU A 16 15.72 7.87 0.73
N VAL A 17 16.27 8.96 1.27
CA VAL A 17 16.25 9.33 2.71
C VAL A 17 14.98 10.08 3.17
N THR A 18 14.00 10.34 2.30
CA THR A 18 12.82 11.15 2.70
C THR A 18 11.47 10.59 2.29
N ILE A 19 11.32 9.27 2.17
CA ILE A 19 9.99 8.72 2.45
C ILE A 19 9.91 8.56 3.96
N ASP A 20 9.42 9.61 4.62
CA ASP A 20 9.23 9.64 6.07
C ASP A 20 8.45 8.39 6.50
N SER A 21 8.96 7.68 7.52
CA SER A 21 8.27 6.56 8.17
C SER A 21 6.81 6.90 8.53
N LEU A 22 6.53 8.16 8.86
CA LEU A 22 5.17 8.66 9.08
C LEU A 22 4.33 8.56 7.80
N TYR A 23 4.89 8.92 6.65
CA TYR A 23 4.22 8.85 5.36
C TYR A 23 3.98 7.40 4.92
N LEU A 24 4.94 6.50 5.14
CA LEU A 24 4.76 5.05 4.91
C LEU A 24 3.65 4.47 5.79
N ARG A 25 3.60 4.86 7.07
CA ARG A 25 2.55 4.43 7.99
C ARG A 25 1.17 4.94 7.56
N LEU A 26 1.07 6.22 7.19
CA LEU A 26 -0.19 6.79 6.69
C LEU A 26 -0.66 6.09 5.41
N MET A 27 0.25 5.72 4.51
CA MET A 27 -0.09 4.94 3.33
C MET A 27 -0.55 3.53 3.69
N SER A 28 0.13 2.85 4.62
CA SER A 28 -0.28 1.54 5.15
C SER A 28 -1.68 1.58 5.76
N ASP A 29 -1.96 2.54 6.65
CA ASP A 29 -3.29 2.74 7.25
C ASP A 29 -4.36 2.94 6.17
N ARG A 30 -4.05 3.73 5.13
CA ARG A 30 -5.00 3.98 4.04
C ARG A 30 -5.25 2.75 3.17
N VAL A 31 -4.24 1.92 2.95
CA VAL A 31 -4.40 0.66 2.23
C VAL A 31 -5.22 -0.33 3.05
N GLN A 32 -4.99 -0.39 4.36
CA GLN A 32 -5.78 -1.22 5.28
C GLN A 32 -7.27 -0.81 5.27
N ASP A 33 -7.57 0.49 5.29
CA ASP A 33 -8.94 1.00 5.12
C ASP A 33 -9.58 0.50 3.82
N ILE A 34 -8.81 0.46 2.72
CA ILE A 34 -9.30 -0.02 1.42
C ILE A 34 -9.65 -1.50 1.50
N CYS A 35 -8.78 -2.35 2.05
CA CYS A 35 -9.05 -3.78 2.26
C CYS A 35 -10.37 -3.98 3.01
N ILE A 36 -10.50 -3.33 4.18
CA ILE A 36 -11.69 -3.42 5.04
C ILE A 36 -12.94 -2.99 4.28
N ASN A 37 -12.89 -1.86 3.58
CA ASN A 37 -14.03 -1.35 2.83
C ASN A 37 -14.43 -2.27 1.67
N THR A 38 -13.47 -2.88 0.98
CA THR A 38 -13.75 -3.84 -0.09
C THR A 38 -14.41 -5.12 0.42
N GLU A 39 -13.97 -5.63 1.57
CA GLU A 39 -14.57 -6.81 2.23
C GLU A 39 -15.98 -6.51 2.75
N HIS A 40 -16.16 -5.36 3.41
CA HIS A 40 -17.48 -4.91 3.86
C HIS A 40 -18.45 -4.74 2.69
N LEU A 41 -18.02 -4.13 1.58
CA LEU A 41 -18.86 -3.99 0.40
C LEU A 41 -19.18 -5.34 -0.24
N ALA A 42 -18.22 -6.26 -0.35
CA ALA A 42 -18.47 -7.60 -0.85
C ALA A 42 -19.50 -8.36 0.01
N THR A 43 -19.43 -8.18 1.33
CA THR A 43 -20.40 -8.73 2.29
C THR A 43 -21.78 -8.09 2.13
N ALA A 44 -21.85 -6.78 1.95
CA ALA A 44 -23.11 -6.08 1.72
C ALA A 44 -23.78 -6.50 0.39
N LEU A 45 -22.99 -6.71 -0.67
CA LEU A 45 -23.46 -7.22 -1.95
C LEU A 45 -24.05 -8.63 -1.83
N GLU A 46 -23.50 -9.48 -0.95
CA GLU A 46 -24.04 -10.83 -0.69
C GLU A 46 -25.46 -10.80 -0.11
N ALA A 47 -25.81 -9.74 0.62
CA ALA A 47 -27.15 -9.58 1.19
C ALA A 47 -28.20 -9.17 0.13
N ILE A 48 -27.79 -8.72 -1.06
CA ILE A 48 -28.69 -8.29 -2.12
C ILE A 48 -29.29 -9.50 -2.82
N LYS A 49 -30.62 -9.64 -2.70
CA LYS A 49 -31.38 -10.68 -3.41
C LYS A 49 -31.87 -10.16 -4.75
N THR A 50 -31.37 -10.73 -5.84
CA THR A 50 -31.87 -10.48 -7.20
C THR A 50 -32.57 -11.71 -7.74
N LYS A 51 -33.54 -11.52 -8.65
CA LYS A 51 -34.39 -12.60 -9.19
C LYS A 51 -33.96 -13.06 -10.58
N ASP A 52 -33.21 -12.25 -11.30
CA ASP A 52 -32.74 -12.52 -12.65
C ASP A 52 -31.26 -12.89 -12.66
N ASP A 53 -30.91 -13.83 -13.54
CA ASP A 53 -29.57 -14.38 -13.66
C ASP A 53 -28.53 -13.33 -14.08
N VAL A 54 -28.95 -12.30 -14.83
CA VAL A 54 -28.07 -11.21 -15.26
C VAL A 54 -27.60 -10.39 -14.07
N SER A 55 -28.53 -9.95 -13.22
CA SER A 55 -28.20 -9.19 -12.01
C SER A 55 -27.40 -10.03 -11.00
N GLN A 56 -27.69 -11.33 -10.88
CA GLN A 56 -26.85 -12.25 -10.09
C GLN A 56 -25.43 -12.32 -10.65
N GLY A 57 -25.28 -12.47 -11.97
CA GLY A 57 -23.97 -12.49 -12.63
C GLY A 57 -23.17 -11.19 -12.39
N VAL A 58 -23.83 -10.03 -12.46
CA VAL A 58 -23.21 -8.73 -12.15
C VAL A 58 -22.75 -8.67 -10.70
N LEU A 59 -23.59 -9.09 -9.74
CA LEU A 59 -23.20 -9.12 -8.32
C LEU A 59 -21.99 -10.02 -8.07
N VAL A 60 -21.97 -11.22 -8.66
CA VAL A 60 -20.84 -12.15 -8.57
C VAL A 60 -19.57 -11.53 -9.15
N ALA A 61 -19.65 -10.88 -10.32
CA ALA A 61 -18.49 -10.25 -10.97
C ALA A 61 -17.94 -9.09 -10.13
N VAL A 62 -18.81 -8.22 -9.59
CA VAL A 62 -18.39 -7.09 -8.73
C VAL A 62 -17.76 -7.60 -7.44
N LYS A 63 -18.35 -8.61 -6.79
CA LYS A 63 -17.76 -9.24 -5.60
C LYS A 63 -16.37 -9.82 -5.88
N ALA A 64 -16.20 -10.53 -6.99
CA ALA A 64 -14.92 -11.09 -7.38
C ALA A 64 -13.86 -9.99 -7.60
N ALA A 65 -14.23 -8.89 -8.25
CA ALA A 65 -13.34 -7.75 -8.44
C ALA A 65 -12.96 -7.07 -7.11
N LEU A 66 -13.91 -6.93 -6.17
CA LEU A 66 -13.63 -6.38 -4.84
C LEU A 66 -12.68 -7.26 -4.04
N LEU A 67 -12.84 -8.59 -4.10
CA LEU A 67 -11.95 -9.53 -3.42
C LEU A 67 -10.52 -9.45 -3.98
N ALA A 68 -10.38 -9.48 -5.31
CA ALA A 68 -9.07 -9.35 -5.96
C ALA A 68 -8.38 -8.01 -5.63
N ASN A 69 -9.16 -6.93 -5.50
CA ASN A 69 -8.62 -5.64 -5.08
C ASN A 69 -8.20 -5.63 -3.60
N SER A 70 -8.94 -6.32 -2.71
CA SER A 70 -8.54 -6.48 -1.30
C SER A 70 -7.22 -7.25 -1.19
N GLU A 71 -7.07 -8.35 -1.94
CA GLU A 71 -5.83 -9.14 -1.98
C GLU A 71 -4.63 -8.30 -2.46
N LEU A 72 -4.81 -7.54 -3.55
CA LEU A 72 -3.75 -6.66 -4.06
C LEU A 72 -3.39 -5.55 -3.07
N ALA A 73 -4.39 -4.96 -2.41
CA ALA A 73 -4.17 -3.98 -1.36
C ALA A 73 -3.40 -4.58 -0.19
N GLY A 74 -3.71 -5.82 0.23
CA GLY A 74 -2.94 -6.57 1.22
C GLY A 74 -1.45 -6.68 0.86
N LEU A 75 -1.13 -7.06 -0.38
CA LEU A 75 0.26 -7.14 -0.86
C LEU A 75 0.99 -5.78 -0.81
N VAL A 76 0.31 -4.70 -1.23
CA VAL A 76 0.88 -3.35 -1.15
C VAL A 76 1.10 -2.92 0.30
N ASN A 77 0.21 -3.31 1.21
CA ASN A 77 0.37 -3.05 2.64
C ASN A 77 1.60 -3.77 3.22
N GLU A 78 1.79 -5.04 2.87
CA GLU A 78 2.98 -5.80 3.26
C GLU A 78 4.27 -5.13 2.77
N MET A 79 4.28 -4.66 1.51
CA MET A 79 5.42 -3.89 1.00
C MET A 79 5.71 -2.66 1.86
N PHE A 80 4.69 -1.87 2.24
CA PHE A 80 4.91 -0.71 3.10
C PHE A 80 5.46 -1.09 4.48
N CYS A 81 4.97 -2.18 5.09
CA CYS A 81 5.50 -2.71 6.34
C CYS A 81 6.98 -3.10 6.20
N ASP A 82 7.33 -3.83 5.14
CA ASP A 82 8.71 -4.28 4.88
C ASP A 82 9.68 -3.11 4.67
N TYR A 83 9.25 -1.99 4.09
CA TYR A 83 10.07 -0.78 3.93
C TYR A 83 10.05 0.17 5.14
N ALA A 84 9.04 0.09 6.01
CA ALA A 84 8.95 0.88 7.24
C ALA A 84 9.79 0.29 8.38
N LEU A 85 9.97 -1.04 8.44
CA LEU A 85 10.74 -1.74 9.47
C LEU A 85 12.25 -1.40 9.49
N PRO A 86 12.96 -1.27 8.35
CA PRO A 86 14.38 -0.90 8.31
C PRO A 86 14.68 0.46 8.95
N TYR A 87 13.77 1.43 8.79
CA TYR A 87 13.94 2.78 9.35
C TYR A 87 13.85 2.83 10.88
N GLN A 88 13.20 1.86 11.53
CA GLN A 88 13.12 1.83 13.00
C GLN A 88 14.41 1.31 13.65
N ALA A 89 15.21 0.50 12.95
CA ALA A 89 16.48 -0.04 13.48
C ALA A 89 17.65 0.94 13.35
N GLU A 90 17.64 1.80 12.32
CA GLU A 90 18.69 2.82 12.12
C GLU A 90 18.53 3.99 13.11
N ALA A 91 17.31 4.32 13.53
CA ALA A 91 17.05 5.37 14.51
C ALA A 91 17.51 5.02 15.94
N SER A 92 17.53 3.73 16.31
CA SER A 92 17.99 3.27 17.63
C SER A 92 19.50 2.99 17.71
N SER A 93 20.21 3.07 16.59
CA SER A 93 21.66 2.84 16.51
C SER A 93 22.50 4.12 16.69
N HIS A 94 21.83 5.25 16.95
CA HIS A 94 22.46 6.56 17.13
C HIS A 94 22.33 7.12 18.57
N GLU A 95 21.94 6.28 19.55
CA GLU A 95 22.08 6.59 20.98
C GLU A 95 23.43 6.14 21.56
#